data_AF-A0A7X7VQ75-F1
#
_entry.id   AF-A0A7X7VQ75-F1
#
_cell.length_a   1.000
_cell.length_b   1.000
_cell.length_c   1.000
_cell.angle_alpha   90.00
_cell.angle_beta   90.00
_cell.angle_gamma   90.00
#
_symmetry.space_group_name_H-M   'P 1'
#
loop_
_entity.id
_entity.type
_entity.pdbx_description
1 polymer ?
#
loop_
_entity_poly.entity_id
_entity_poly.type
_entity_poly.pdbx_seq_one_letter_code
_entity_poly.pdbx_strand_id
1 'polypeptide(L)'
;MPNNNQGRRHESHHEIARSGDQARQRSSRGRSRSRNRQSRPINARNPRSPRHPYSSNHNFRTISGHDTGYTLHQRNINFNGRREGRRGPDRRMLFFLIAALLVLVLLVLAISSCVRGCSSSTTDSEDEVNSQDSRVAAGASSGITTALTPALNVADNLNKIAQNADKYSDTRMIELAVSEPDAVEFVANYPDADKSAQTFTDSVTKGSYPALYDWDSRWGNIDYADGAFGITGSGPTVLSMAYMGLTGSSDKTPATIADIATSAGYANGDAGLSSDFFDNTLAQVGLAGRKYTPSGDNISLVLEDGVPLAVLVKANTLTSYAHWVLVSGTADDGSVYVNDPTSATVSSHTWAASTIGSDADTMYALSAADSSGDAGSSE
;
A
#
# COMPACT_ATOMS: atom_id res chain seq x y z
N MET A 1 -70.93 -8.71 -58.90
CA MET A 1 -70.06 -7.70 -59.54
C MET A 1 -68.83 -7.51 -58.65
N PRO A 2 -67.61 -7.60 -59.19
CA PRO A 2 -66.65 -8.60 -58.74
C PRO A 2 -65.51 -8.07 -57.87
N ASN A 3 -64.98 -8.94 -57.00
CA ASN A 3 -63.69 -8.80 -56.34
C ASN A 3 -62.71 -9.79 -56.96
N ASN A 4 -61.56 -9.30 -57.43
CA ASN A 4 -60.63 -10.04 -58.29
C ASN A 4 -59.46 -10.57 -57.46
N ASN A 5 -59.24 -11.88 -57.54
CA ASN A 5 -58.21 -12.65 -56.86
C ASN A 5 -57.29 -13.28 -57.92
N GLN A 6 -56.02 -12.88 -57.96
CA GLN A 6 -54.91 -13.58 -58.62
C GLN A 6 -53.64 -13.23 -57.81
N GLY A 7 -52.67 -14.11 -57.56
CA GLY A 7 -52.44 -15.45 -58.07
C GLY A 7 -51.55 -16.26 -57.11
N ARG A 8 -51.55 -17.57 -57.31
CA ARG A 8 -50.86 -18.59 -56.52
C ARG A 8 -50.08 -19.49 -57.48
N ARG A 9 -48.99 -20.06 -56.95
CA ARG A 9 -48.22 -21.24 -57.38
C ARG A 9 -46.90 -20.97 -58.09
N HIS A 10 -45.82 -21.36 -57.42
CA HIS A 10 -44.79 -22.21 -58.03
C HIS A 10 -44.47 -23.34 -57.04
N GLU A 11 -44.62 -24.57 -57.53
CA GLU A 11 -44.26 -25.85 -56.90
C GLU A 11 -42.75 -26.07 -56.97
N SER A 12 -42.17 -26.68 -55.94
CA SER A 12 -40.81 -27.21 -55.93
C SER A 12 -40.85 -28.74 -55.78
N HIS A 13 -40.28 -29.44 -56.77
CA HIS A 13 -40.03 -30.88 -56.79
C HIS A 13 -38.58 -31.13 -57.22
N HIS A 14 -37.87 -31.98 -56.47
CA HIS A 14 -36.78 -32.93 -56.81
C HIS A 14 -36.05 -33.28 -55.50
N GLU A 15 -36.16 -34.48 -54.91
CA GLU A 15 -35.75 -35.84 -55.31
C GLU A 15 -34.23 -36.13 -55.27
N ILE A 16 -33.82 -36.76 -54.15
CA ILE A 16 -32.96 -37.95 -53.93
C ILE A 16 -31.76 -38.21 -54.87
N ALA A 17 -30.57 -38.30 -54.27
CA ALA A 17 -29.58 -39.34 -54.62
C ALA A 17 -28.71 -39.75 -53.42
N ARG A 18 -28.58 -41.07 -53.24
CA ARG A 18 -27.80 -41.84 -52.25
C ARG A 18 -26.40 -42.20 -52.79
N SER A 19 -25.58 -42.74 -51.89
CA SER A 19 -24.40 -43.62 -52.08
C SER A 19 -23.07 -42.88 -51.91
N GLY A 20 -22.07 -43.36 -51.16
CA GLY A 20 -21.81 -44.67 -50.53
C GLY A 20 -20.29 -44.86 -50.43
N ASP A 21 -19.87 -45.89 -49.67
CA ASP A 21 -18.50 -46.39 -49.43
C ASP A 21 -17.66 -45.65 -48.36
N GLN A 22 -17.41 -46.16 -47.13
CA GLN A 22 -16.89 -47.47 -46.65
C GLN A 22 -15.59 -47.90 -47.36
N ALA A 23 -14.52 -48.40 -46.74
CA ALA A 23 -14.12 -48.70 -45.37
C ALA A 23 -12.66 -49.24 -45.43
N ARG A 24 -12.12 -49.61 -44.24
CA ARG A 24 -11.04 -50.61 -43.99
C ARG A 24 -9.59 -50.07 -44.04
N GLN A 25 -8.64 -50.45 -43.18
CA GLN A 25 -8.56 -51.52 -42.16
C GLN A 25 -7.28 -51.39 -41.29
N ARG A 26 -7.40 -51.81 -40.01
CA ARG A 26 -6.52 -52.71 -39.23
C ARG A 26 -5.13 -52.33 -38.66
N SER A 27 -5.08 -52.59 -37.33
CA SER A 27 -4.06 -53.34 -36.54
C SER A 27 -2.75 -52.61 -36.18
N SER A 28 -2.08 -52.79 -35.02
CA SER A 28 -1.95 -53.90 -34.05
C SER A 28 -1.33 -53.36 -32.72
N ARG A 29 -1.82 -53.78 -31.54
CA ARG A 29 -1.16 -54.67 -30.54
C ARG A 29 0.35 -54.48 -30.26
N GLY A 30 0.67 -54.23 -28.98
CA GLY A 30 1.98 -54.57 -28.34
C GLY A 30 2.21 -53.80 -27.03
N ARG A 31 1.77 -54.31 -25.87
CA ARG A 31 2.50 -55.15 -24.88
C ARG A 31 3.29 -54.39 -23.81
N SER A 32 2.86 -54.69 -22.59
CA SER A 32 3.37 -54.49 -21.23
C SER A 32 4.80 -54.99 -20.94
N ARG A 33 5.43 -54.39 -19.92
CA ARG A 33 6.28 -54.99 -18.83
C ARG A 33 6.75 -53.85 -17.91
N SER A 34 6.44 -53.75 -16.61
CA SER A 34 6.65 -54.64 -15.45
C SER A 34 8.04 -54.51 -14.78
N ARG A 35 8.01 -53.92 -13.57
CA ARG A 35 8.70 -54.33 -12.31
C ARG A 35 10.23 -54.21 -12.21
N ASN A 36 10.72 -53.52 -11.17
CA ASN A 36 11.11 -54.05 -9.84
C ASN A 36 12.19 -53.11 -9.23
N ARG A 37 11.98 -52.57 -8.02
CA ARG A 37 12.38 -53.12 -6.69
C ARG A 37 13.91 -53.02 -6.44
N GLN A 38 14.31 -52.22 -5.46
CA GLN A 38 14.83 -52.73 -4.19
C GLN A 38 15.28 -51.61 -3.25
N SER A 39 14.87 -51.77 -1.99
CA SER A 39 15.31 -51.04 -0.81
C SER A 39 16.19 -51.96 0.05
N ARG A 40 16.93 -51.34 1.00
CA ARG A 40 17.45 -51.84 2.30
C ARG A 40 18.94 -52.27 2.34
N PRO A 41 19.60 -52.36 3.53
CA PRO A 41 19.70 -51.38 4.64
C PRO A 41 21.01 -51.47 5.52
N ILE A 42 21.05 -50.70 6.65
CA ILE A 42 21.65 -50.97 8.00
C ILE A 42 23.19 -50.89 8.27
N ASN A 43 23.60 -49.99 9.19
CA ASN A 43 24.24 -50.23 10.52
C ASN A 43 24.76 -48.88 11.12
N ALA A 44 24.18 -48.28 12.17
CA ALA A 44 24.25 -48.59 13.61
C ALA A 44 25.60 -48.25 14.31
N ARG A 45 25.63 -47.15 15.10
CA ARG A 45 26.00 -47.07 16.53
C ARG A 45 26.35 -45.63 16.99
N ASN A 46 25.64 -45.17 18.02
CA ASN A 46 25.95 -44.02 18.91
C ASN A 46 27.06 -44.45 19.93
N PRO A 47 27.71 -43.61 20.80
CA PRO A 47 27.20 -42.33 21.38
C PRO A 47 28.25 -41.21 21.71
N ARG A 48 27.71 -40.08 22.21
CA ARG A 48 28.29 -39.02 23.11
C ARG A 48 28.70 -37.67 22.49
N SER A 49 27.91 -36.64 22.79
CA SER A 49 28.21 -35.20 22.70
C SER A 49 29.23 -34.77 23.77
N PRO A 50 29.92 -33.60 23.65
CA PRO A 50 29.28 -32.30 23.94
C PRO A 50 29.72 -31.10 23.08
N ARG A 51 28.71 -30.26 22.75
CA ARG A 51 28.68 -28.78 22.69
C ARG A 51 29.92 -28.04 22.14
N HIS A 52 29.79 -27.54 20.90
CA HIS A 52 30.44 -26.30 20.45
C HIS A 52 29.37 -25.31 19.97
N PRO A 53 29.45 -24.01 20.34
CA PRO A 53 28.50 -23.01 19.88
C PRO A 53 28.80 -22.62 18.42
N TYR A 54 27.73 -22.61 17.64
CA TYR A 54 27.66 -22.06 16.29
C TYR A 54 27.86 -20.54 16.35
N SER A 55 28.91 -20.05 15.70
CA SER A 55 29.16 -18.62 15.49
C SER A 55 28.61 -18.24 14.12
N SER A 56 27.50 -17.51 14.09
CA SER A 56 26.98 -16.87 12.89
C SER A 56 27.55 -15.46 12.78
N ASN A 57 28.55 -15.26 11.91
CA ASN A 57 28.92 -13.92 11.47
C ASN A 57 27.88 -13.45 10.44
N HIS A 58 27.04 -12.51 10.85
CA HIS A 58 26.30 -11.65 9.93
C HIS A 58 27.26 -10.61 9.35
N ASN A 59 27.53 -10.71 8.05
CA ASN A 59 28.10 -9.63 7.27
C ASN A 59 26.94 -8.79 6.74
N PHE A 60 26.75 -7.59 7.31
CA PHE A 60 25.94 -6.54 6.68
C PHE A 60 26.65 -6.08 5.40
N ARG A 61 26.03 -6.28 4.24
CA ARG A 61 26.41 -5.62 2.99
C ARG A 61 25.67 -4.29 2.89
N THR A 62 26.40 -3.19 2.79
CA THR A 62 25.85 -1.90 2.38
C THR A 62 25.93 -1.76 0.85
N ILE A 63 25.00 -0.97 0.28
CA ILE A 63 24.73 -0.85 -1.17
C ILE A 63 25.71 0.08 -1.92
N SER A 64 26.84 0.43 -1.31
CA SER A 64 27.95 1.11 -1.97
C SER A 64 29.23 0.33 -1.67
N GLY A 65 29.63 -0.52 -2.61
CA GLY A 65 30.72 -1.48 -2.45
C GLY A 65 32.09 -0.83 -2.25
N HIS A 66 32.43 -0.52 -0.99
CA HIS A 66 33.79 -0.27 -0.52
C HIS A 66 34.04 -1.08 0.75
N ASP A 67 34.92 -2.08 0.64
CA ASP A 67 35.44 -2.86 1.77
C ASP A 67 36.25 -1.94 2.69
N THR A 68 35.69 -1.55 3.83
CA THR A 68 36.51 -0.97 4.91
C THR A 68 37.10 -2.12 5.72
N GLY A 69 38.21 -2.67 5.22
CA GLY A 69 38.98 -3.73 5.85
C GLY A 69 39.63 -3.29 7.16
N TYR A 70 38.86 -3.18 8.23
CA TYR A 70 39.38 -3.07 9.59
C TYR A 70 39.66 -4.46 10.15
N THR A 71 40.83 -5.00 9.85
CA THR A 71 41.36 -6.15 10.58
C THR A 71 41.82 -5.69 11.97
N LEU A 72 41.07 -6.02 13.02
CA LEU A 72 41.55 -5.89 14.40
C LEU A 72 42.70 -6.89 14.62
N HIS A 73 43.93 -6.45 14.35
CA HIS A 73 45.13 -7.17 14.78
C HIS A 73 45.29 -7.00 16.29
N GLN A 74 45.01 -8.07 17.03
CA GLN A 74 45.29 -8.18 18.45
C GLN A 74 46.82 -8.18 18.63
N ARG A 75 47.41 -7.01 18.88
CA ARG A 75 48.82 -6.91 19.29
C ARG A 75 48.90 -7.11 20.80
N ASN A 76 49.55 -8.19 21.22
CA ASN A 76 49.91 -8.39 22.62
C ASN A 76 50.92 -7.32 23.02
N ILE A 77 50.54 -6.44 23.94
CA ILE A 77 51.45 -5.47 24.54
C ILE A 77 52.30 -6.23 25.56
N ASN A 78 53.56 -6.44 25.20
CA ASN A 78 54.54 -7.05 26.07
C ASN A 78 55.07 -5.99 27.05
N PHE A 79 54.55 -5.98 28.29
CA PHE A 79 55.12 -5.19 29.37
C PHE A 79 56.31 -5.94 29.97
N ASN A 80 57.46 -5.88 29.30
CA ASN A 80 58.74 -6.08 29.98
C ASN A 80 59.92 -5.50 29.20
N GLY A 81 60.54 -4.47 29.80
CA GLY A 81 61.96 -4.19 29.65
C GLY A 81 62.35 -3.09 28.67
N ARG A 82 62.59 -1.87 29.19
CA ARG A 82 63.91 -1.24 29.11
C ARG A 82 63.99 -0.01 30.01
N ARG A 83 64.86 -0.11 31.03
CA ARG A 83 65.47 1.03 31.71
C ARG A 83 66.34 1.76 30.69
N GLU A 84 66.03 3.02 30.41
CA GLU A 84 67.01 3.93 29.83
C GLU A 84 66.74 5.34 30.36
N GLY A 85 67.79 5.93 30.94
CA GLY A 85 67.71 7.12 31.75
C GLY A 85 67.25 8.34 30.96
N ARG A 86 66.24 9.02 31.49
CA ARG A 86 65.98 10.42 31.19
C ARG A 86 65.75 11.15 32.51
N ARG A 87 66.58 12.17 32.74
CA ARG A 87 66.46 13.16 33.81
C ARG A 87 64.99 13.57 33.92
N GLY A 88 64.40 13.38 35.10
CA GLY A 88 63.04 13.83 35.36
C GLY A 88 62.95 15.34 35.13
N PRO A 89 61.84 15.84 34.54
CA PRO A 89 61.69 17.27 34.33
C PRO A 89 61.77 17.97 35.69
N ASP A 90 62.55 19.04 35.77
CA ASP A 90 62.63 19.87 36.96
C ASP A 90 61.21 20.22 37.43
N ARG A 91 60.91 20.05 38.72
CA ARG A 91 59.58 20.38 39.29
C ARG A 91 59.12 21.78 38.88
N ARG A 92 60.08 22.70 38.71
CA ARG A 92 59.86 24.07 38.21
C ARG A 92 59.31 24.09 36.77
N MET A 93 59.86 23.28 35.87
CA MET A 93 59.40 23.18 34.48
C MET A 93 58.00 22.55 34.38
N LEU A 94 57.68 21.60 35.26
CA LEU A 94 56.34 21.03 35.36
C LEU A 94 55.31 22.07 35.87
N PHE A 95 55.68 22.87 36.87
CA PHE A 95 54.84 23.98 37.34
C PHE A 95 54.62 25.03 36.24
N PHE A 96 55.65 25.38 35.46
CA PHE A 96 55.49 26.31 34.34
C PHE A 96 54.59 25.77 33.23
N LEU A 97 54.64 24.47 32.92
CA LEU A 97 53.75 23.84 31.94
C LEU A 97 52.30 23.81 32.42
N ILE A 98 52.05 23.50 33.70
CA ILE A 98 50.70 23.51 34.29
C ILE A 98 50.15 24.94 34.33
N ALA A 99 50.98 25.92 34.72
CA ALA A 99 50.58 27.33 34.72
C ALA A 99 50.30 27.85 33.31
N ALA A 100 51.12 27.50 32.31
CA ALA A 100 50.88 27.86 30.92
C ALA A 100 49.59 27.23 30.37
N LEU A 101 49.29 25.99 30.75
CA LEU A 101 48.04 25.31 30.37
C LEU A 101 46.82 25.95 31.03
N LEU A 102 46.92 26.36 32.30
CA LEU A 102 45.85 27.11 32.98
C LEU A 102 45.61 28.49 32.37
N VAL A 103 46.68 29.21 32.00
CA VAL A 103 46.58 30.50 31.30
C VAL A 103 45.97 30.31 29.91
N LEU A 104 46.34 29.26 29.18
CA LEU A 104 45.73 28.93 27.88
C LEU A 104 44.23 28.63 28.03
N VAL A 105 43.84 27.86 29.04
CA VAL A 105 42.42 27.57 29.31
C VAL A 105 41.66 28.83 29.71
N LEU A 106 42.22 29.69 30.55
CA LEU A 106 41.61 30.98 30.91
C LEU A 106 41.51 31.92 29.70
N LEU A 107 42.49 31.90 28.80
CA LEU A 107 42.48 32.69 27.57
C LEU A 107 41.42 32.17 26.59
N VAL A 108 41.27 30.84 26.46
CA VAL A 108 40.18 30.22 25.69
C VAL A 108 38.80 30.51 26.30
N LEU A 109 38.67 30.53 27.63
CA LEU A 109 37.41 30.88 28.32
C LEU A 109 37.09 32.38 28.27
N ALA A 110 38.09 33.25 28.30
CA ALA A 110 37.94 34.68 28.11
C ALA A 110 37.54 35.01 26.66
N ILE A 111 38.17 34.36 25.67
CA ILE A 111 37.76 34.45 24.26
C ILE A 111 36.36 33.86 24.08
N SER A 112 36.03 32.73 24.71
CA SER A 112 34.67 32.15 24.66
C SER A 112 33.62 33.07 25.30
N SER A 113 33.99 33.84 26.32
CA SER A 113 33.14 34.86 26.93
C SER A 113 33.00 36.11 26.05
N CYS A 114 34.02 36.46 25.27
CA CYS A 114 33.92 37.52 24.27
C CYS A 114 33.14 37.09 23.01
N VAL A 115 33.13 35.80 22.66
CA VAL A 115 32.34 35.26 21.54
C VAL A 115 30.87 35.07 21.92
N ARG A 116 30.54 34.91 23.23
CA ARG A 116 29.15 34.98 23.75
C ARG A 116 28.69 36.40 24.11
N GLY A 117 29.62 37.35 24.29
CA GLY A 117 29.32 38.74 24.67
C GLY A 117 29.42 39.77 23.54
N CYS A 118 29.74 39.35 22.32
CA CYS A 118 29.83 40.22 21.14
C CYS A 118 29.10 39.67 19.91
N SER A 119 28.09 38.82 20.08
CA SER A 119 26.98 38.80 19.13
C SER A 119 26.17 40.07 19.39
N SER A 120 26.51 41.10 18.61
CA SER A 120 25.69 42.25 18.22
C SER A 120 24.38 42.43 18.99
N SER A 121 24.25 43.60 19.60
CA SER A 121 22.98 44.28 19.84
C SER A 121 22.02 44.11 18.66
N THR A 122 21.15 43.12 18.75
CA THR A 122 19.87 43.15 18.06
C THR A 122 18.98 43.97 18.96
N THR A 123 18.66 45.16 18.47
CA THR A 123 17.49 45.95 18.82
C THR A 123 16.40 45.10 19.45
N ASP A 124 15.88 45.53 20.59
CA ASP A 124 14.58 45.12 21.10
C ASP A 124 13.50 45.47 20.06
N SER A 125 13.41 44.67 19.00
CA SER A 125 12.18 44.49 18.25
C SER A 125 11.50 43.35 18.97
N GLU A 126 10.45 43.66 19.74
CA GLU A 126 9.42 42.69 20.10
C GLU A 126 9.20 41.82 18.87
N ASP A 127 9.41 40.51 18.99
CA ASP A 127 9.34 39.57 17.86
C ASP A 127 7.95 39.69 17.21
N GLU A 128 7.82 40.55 16.21
CA GLU A 128 6.59 40.71 15.47
C GLU A 128 6.37 39.35 14.80
N VAL A 129 5.36 38.63 15.27
CA VAL A 129 4.95 37.35 14.71
C VAL A 129 3.89 37.61 13.64
N ASN A 130 3.89 36.80 12.58
CA ASN A 130 2.85 36.92 11.57
C ASN A 130 1.48 36.63 12.19
N SER A 131 0.51 37.51 11.93
CA SER A 131 -0.81 37.46 12.56
C SER A 131 -1.67 36.27 12.12
N GLN A 132 -1.35 35.61 11.01
CA GLN A 132 -2.05 34.43 10.51
C GLN A 132 -1.39 33.13 10.97
N ASP A 133 -0.06 33.08 11.03
CA ASP A 133 0.69 31.88 11.41
C ASP A 133 2.05 32.28 12.01
N SER A 134 2.24 32.06 13.30
CA SER A 134 3.45 32.49 14.01
C SER A 134 4.75 31.83 13.53
N ARG A 135 4.66 30.74 12.76
CA ARG A 135 5.82 30.07 12.14
C ARG A 135 6.33 30.81 10.90
N VAL A 136 5.52 31.71 10.33
CA VAL A 136 5.87 32.52 9.16
C VAL A 136 6.39 33.89 9.60
N ALA A 137 7.37 34.42 8.88
CA ALA A 137 7.94 35.74 9.19
C ALA A 137 6.87 36.85 9.16
N ALA A 138 6.91 37.79 10.12
CA ALA A 138 5.94 38.90 10.19
C ALA A 138 5.82 39.72 8.90
N GLY A 139 6.93 39.92 8.18
CA GLY A 139 6.94 40.66 6.92
C GLY A 139 6.38 39.91 5.70
N ALA A 140 5.99 38.64 5.84
CA ALA A 140 5.43 37.86 4.74
C ALA A 140 4.02 38.34 4.36
N SER A 141 3.69 38.29 3.06
CA SER A 141 2.34 38.61 2.62
C SER A 141 1.33 37.53 3.03
N SER A 142 0.07 37.91 3.20
CA SER A 142 -1.01 36.97 3.52
C SER A 142 -1.12 35.81 2.53
N GLY A 143 -0.84 36.07 1.24
CA GLY A 143 -0.83 35.03 0.20
C GLY A 143 0.28 34.00 0.42
N ILE A 144 1.48 34.44 0.81
CA ILE A 144 2.59 33.53 1.14
C ILE A 144 2.30 32.76 2.42
N THR A 145 1.77 33.42 3.46
CA THR A 145 1.38 32.73 4.70
C THR A 145 0.33 31.66 4.43
N THR A 146 -0.74 32.01 3.70
CA THR A 146 -1.81 31.06 3.32
C THR A 146 -1.26 29.87 2.54
N ALA A 147 -0.28 30.10 1.65
CA ALA A 147 0.34 29.03 0.87
C ALA A 147 1.28 28.13 1.70
N LEU A 148 1.97 28.69 2.71
CA LEU A 148 2.92 27.95 3.54
C LEU A 148 2.25 27.18 4.68
N THR A 149 1.16 27.70 5.26
CA THR A 149 0.49 27.11 6.44
C THR A 149 0.14 25.63 6.27
N PRO A 150 -0.43 25.15 5.15
CA PRO A 150 -0.71 23.72 4.96
C PRO A 150 0.56 22.86 5.01
N ALA A 151 1.65 23.29 4.35
CA ALA A 151 2.92 22.57 4.36
C ALA A 151 3.55 22.53 5.76
N LEU A 152 3.42 23.62 6.52
CA LEU A 152 3.89 23.68 7.91
C LEU A 152 3.05 22.77 8.83
N ASN A 153 1.73 22.69 8.63
CA ASN A 153 0.87 21.76 9.37
C ASN A 153 1.27 20.30 9.10
N VAL A 154 1.53 19.95 7.84
CA VAL A 154 2.06 18.63 7.48
C VAL A 154 3.39 18.36 8.17
N ALA A 155 4.33 19.32 8.17
CA ALA A 155 5.62 19.16 8.83
C ALA A 155 5.48 18.96 10.35
N ASP A 156 4.61 19.71 11.02
CA ASP A 156 4.36 19.57 12.46
C ASP A 156 3.70 18.23 12.79
N ASN A 157 2.75 17.77 11.97
CA ASN A 157 2.13 16.47 12.12
C ASN A 157 3.13 15.32 11.89
N LEU A 158 4.03 15.43 10.90
CA LEU A 158 5.12 14.46 10.72
C LEU A 158 6.07 14.42 11.92
N ASN A 159 6.39 15.58 12.51
CA ASN A 159 7.15 15.64 13.76
C ASN A 159 6.39 14.95 14.91
N LYS A 160 5.07 15.17 15.03
CA LYS A 160 4.21 14.50 16.02
C LYS A 160 4.23 12.98 15.83
N ILE A 161 4.09 12.50 14.59
CA ILE A 161 4.19 11.07 14.25
C ILE A 161 5.55 10.51 14.68
N ALA A 162 6.64 11.17 14.31
CA ALA A 162 8.00 10.74 14.65
C ALA A 162 8.24 10.66 16.17
N GLN A 163 7.72 11.62 16.94
CA GLN A 163 7.83 11.64 18.40
C GLN A 163 6.98 10.57 19.10
N ASN A 164 5.96 10.05 18.43
CA ASN A 164 5.03 9.05 18.96
C ASN A 164 5.08 7.75 18.13
N ALA A 165 6.18 7.48 17.43
CA ALA A 165 6.28 6.36 16.49
C ALA A 165 6.04 5.00 17.16
N ASP A 166 6.32 4.90 18.46
CA ASP A 166 6.08 3.72 19.29
C ASP A 166 4.59 3.43 19.56
N LYS A 167 3.70 4.39 19.29
CA LYS A 167 2.24 4.21 19.43
C LYS A 167 1.59 3.52 18.23
N TYR A 168 2.29 3.35 17.11
CA TYR A 168 1.77 2.67 15.94
C TYR A 168 2.23 1.21 15.96
N SER A 169 1.28 0.29 16.13
CA SER A 169 1.55 -1.16 16.12
C SER A 169 1.92 -1.68 14.73
N ASP A 170 1.38 -1.04 13.69
CA ASP A 170 1.63 -1.36 12.29
C ASP A 170 2.42 -0.23 11.61
N THR A 171 3.60 -0.56 11.07
CA THR A 171 4.49 0.40 10.42
C THR A 171 3.87 1.04 9.19
N ARG A 172 2.88 0.38 8.56
CA ARG A 172 2.16 0.89 7.39
C ARG A 172 1.46 2.22 7.66
N MET A 173 1.07 2.50 8.91
CA MET A 173 0.51 3.82 9.27
C MET A 173 1.54 4.94 9.08
N ILE A 174 2.79 4.69 9.47
CA ILE A 174 3.88 5.67 9.32
C ILE A 174 4.27 5.77 7.84
N GLU A 175 4.33 4.65 7.12
CA GLU A 175 4.60 4.63 5.68
C GLU A 175 3.55 5.43 4.90
N LEU A 176 2.26 5.28 5.24
CA LEU A 176 1.16 6.05 4.67
C LEU A 176 1.37 7.57 4.83
N ALA A 177 1.74 8.04 6.02
CA ALA A 177 2.01 9.46 6.24
C ALA A 177 3.21 9.98 5.42
N VAL A 178 4.19 9.11 5.13
CA VAL A 178 5.36 9.49 4.34
C VAL A 178 5.02 9.51 2.85
N SER A 179 4.18 8.59 2.36
CA SER A 179 3.81 8.50 0.95
C SER A 179 2.67 9.43 0.54
N GLU A 180 1.73 9.70 1.44
CA GLU A 180 0.49 10.44 1.15
C GLU A 180 0.39 11.69 2.06
N PRO A 181 0.77 12.89 1.56
CA PRO A 181 0.71 14.13 2.33
C PRO A 181 -0.68 14.43 2.93
N ASP A 182 -1.74 14.08 2.20
CA ASP A 182 -3.13 14.31 2.63
C ASP A 182 -3.57 13.35 3.76
N ALA A 183 -2.84 12.25 3.98
CA ALA A 183 -3.10 11.31 5.07
C ALA A 183 -2.37 11.69 6.37
N VAL A 184 -1.43 12.63 6.33
CA VAL A 184 -0.55 12.96 7.47
C VAL A 184 -1.33 13.38 8.71
N GLU A 185 -2.37 14.20 8.56
CA GLU A 185 -3.21 14.63 9.68
C GLU A 185 -3.98 13.45 10.28
N PHE A 186 -4.54 12.59 9.44
CA PHE A 186 -5.23 11.37 9.88
C PHE A 186 -4.28 10.49 10.71
N VAL A 187 -3.10 10.18 10.17
CA VAL A 187 -2.11 9.33 10.86
C VAL A 187 -1.69 9.97 12.17
N ALA A 188 -1.40 11.28 12.19
CA ALA A 188 -0.98 12.00 13.38
C ALA A 188 -2.03 12.00 14.51
N ASN A 189 -3.31 11.82 14.18
CA ASN A 189 -4.42 11.77 15.14
C ASN A 189 -4.85 10.32 15.47
N TYR A 190 -4.49 9.33 14.65
CA TYR A 190 -4.92 7.94 14.80
C TYR A 190 -4.66 7.31 16.19
N PRO A 191 -3.52 7.55 16.87
CA PRO A 191 -3.28 6.94 18.19
C PRO A 191 -4.29 7.37 19.27
N ASP A 192 -4.85 8.57 19.13
CA ASP A 192 -5.77 9.17 20.10
C ASP A 192 -7.23 9.17 19.60
N ALA A 193 -7.48 8.69 18.38
CA ALA A 193 -8.78 8.74 17.74
C ALA A 193 -9.74 7.66 18.23
N ASP A 194 -11.02 8.02 18.34
CA ASP A 194 -12.10 7.07 18.58
C ASP A 194 -12.21 6.08 17.41
N LYS A 195 -12.31 4.79 17.73
CA LYS A 195 -12.38 3.68 16.76
C LYS A 195 -13.81 3.47 16.25
N SER A 196 -14.44 4.56 15.79
CA SER A 196 -15.84 4.56 15.35
C SER A 196 -16.02 5.26 14.00
N ALA A 197 -16.94 4.74 13.20
CA ALA A 197 -17.33 5.37 11.95
C ALA A 197 -18.13 6.66 12.17
N GLN A 198 -18.04 7.59 11.23
CA GLN A 198 -18.79 8.83 11.19
C GLN A 198 -19.72 8.85 9.96
N THR A 199 -20.72 9.73 10.00
CA THR A 199 -21.68 9.86 8.91
C THR A 199 -21.03 10.40 7.64
N PHE A 200 -21.35 9.78 6.50
CA PHE A 200 -21.01 10.29 5.18
C PHE A 200 -22.17 11.14 4.63
N THR A 201 -21.90 12.40 4.28
CA THR A 201 -22.93 13.36 3.82
C THR A 201 -22.65 13.93 2.44
N ASP A 202 -21.60 13.49 1.76
CA ASP A 202 -21.23 14.04 0.46
C ASP A 202 -22.24 13.60 -0.60
N SER A 203 -22.45 14.46 -1.59
CA SER A 203 -23.36 14.16 -2.70
C SER A 203 -22.79 13.05 -3.58
N VAL A 204 -23.60 12.04 -3.86
CA VAL A 204 -23.28 10.97 -4.81
C VAL A 204 -24.10 11.15 -6.08
N THR A 205 -23.47 10.92 -7.24
CA THR A 205 -24.13 10.99 -8.54
C THR A 205 -23.98 9.67 -9.26
N LYS A 206 -25.11 9.05 -9.64
CA LYS A 206 -25.11 7.84 -10.46
C LYS A 206 -24.35 8.07 -11.77
N GLY A 207 -23.49 7.12 -12.14
CA GLY A 207 -22.59 7.19 -13.29
C GLY A 207 -21.26 7.89 -13.01
N SER A 208 -21.07 8.45 -11.80
CA SER A 208 -19.80 9.02 -11.35
C SER A 208 -19.30 8.25 -10.14
N TYR A 209 -18.06 7.79 -10.20
CA TYR A 209 -17.42 7.04 -9.11
C TYR A 209 -16.65 8.02 -8.22
N PRO A 210 -17.08 8.25 -6.97
CA PRO A 210 -16.39 9.19 -6.08
C PRO A 210 -15.00 8.65 -5.74
N ALA A 211 -14.01 9.53 -5.61
CA ALA A 211 -12.71 9.17 -5.06
C ALA A 211 -12.81 9.14 -3.54
N LEU A 212 -12.82 7.92 -2.97
CA LEU A 212 -12.79 7.68 -1.54
C LEU A 212 -11.43 7.07 -1.17
N TYR A 213 -10.90 7.47 -0.02
CA TYR A 213 -9.61 6.99 0.47
C TYR A 213 -9.77 6.23 1.79
N ASP A 214 -8.91 5.25 2.02
CA ASP A 214 -8.95 4.42 3.23
C ASP A 214 -8.74 5.25 4.50
N TRP A 215 -7.89 6.29 4.42
CA TRP A 215 -7.52 7.18 5.53
C TRP A 215 -8.50 8.33 5.79
N ASP A 216 -9.69 8.30 5.20
CA ASP A 216 -10.72 9.28 5.52
C ASP A 216 -11.13 9.13 7.00
N SER A 217 -11.16 10.22 7.75
CA SER A 217 -11.43 10.20 9.19
C SER A 217 -12.81 9.62 9.55
N ARG A 218 -13.74 9.58 8.59
CA ARG A 218 -15.08 8.99 8.75
C ARG A 218 -15.06 7.48 8.90
N TRP A 219 -14.02 6.78 8.45
CA TRP A 219 -13.94 5.32 8.59
C TRP A 219 -12.53 4.80 8.87
N GLY A 220 -11.48 5.50 8.45
CA GLY A 220 -10.09 5.04 8.56
C GLY A 220 -9.63 4.69 9.98
N ASN A 221 -10.30 5.24 11.00
CA ASN A 221 -10.00 4.96 12.40
C ASN A 221 -10.57 3.65 12.92
N ILE A 222 -11.53 3.00 12.25
CA ILE A 222 -12.11 1.74 12.74
C ILE A 222 -11.09 0.60 12.65
N ASP A 223 -11.27 -0.42 13.48
CA ASP A 223 -10.52 -1.66 13.38
C ASP A 223 -11.14 -2.57 12.31
N TYR A 224 -10.33 -3.06 11.38
CA TYR A 224 -10.75 -3.90 10.27
C TYR A 224 -9.61 -4.84 9.86
N ALA A 225 -9.92 -6.12 9.61
CA ALA A 225 -8.96 -7.13 9.14
C ALA A 225 -7.63 -7.16 9.93
N ASP A 226 -7.72 -7.22 11.26
CA ASP A 226 -6.60 -7.21 12.20
C ASP A 226 -5.70 -5.95 12.16
N GLY A 227 -6.20 -4.83 11.63
CA GLY A 227 -5.47 -3.56 11.59
C GLY A 227 -6.38 -2.33 11.54
N ALA A 228 -5.78 -1.17 11.30
CA ALA A 228 -6.54 0.06 11.05
C ALA A 228 -7.18 -0.01 9.65
N PHE A 229 -8.44 0.42 9.53
CA PHE A 229 -9.09 0.52 8.22
C PHE A 229 -8.29 1.40 7.26
N GLY A 230 -7.64 2.46 7.75
CA GLY A 230 -6.78 3.35 6.95
C GLY A 230 -5.65 2.67 6.16
N ILE A 231 -5.30 1.42 6.48
CA ILE A 231 -4.24 0.64 5.80
C ILE A 231 -4.71 -0.78 5.38
N THR A 232 -5.97 -1.12 5.64
CA THR A 232 -6.55 -2.45 5.32
C THR A 232 -7.88 -2.35 4.57
N GLY A 233 -8.42 -1.14 4.38
CA GLY A 233 -9.79 -0.87 3.94
C GLY A 233 -10.03 -0.90 2.43
N SER A 234 -8.99 -1.13 1.62
CA SER A 234 -9.06 -0.95 0.16
C SER A 234 -10.25 -1.68 -0.49
N GLY A 235 -10.53 -2.91 -0.06
CA GLY A 235 -11.66 -3.71 -0.57
C GLY A 235 -13.03 -3.05 -0.31
N PRO A 236 -13.42 -2.84 0.96
CA PRO A 236 -14.65 -2.12 1.28
C PRO A 236 -14.75 -0.73 0.63
N THR A 237 -13.65 0.02 0.54
CA THR A 237 -13.65 1.35 -0.08
C THR A 237 -13.93 1.25 -1.59
N VAL A 238 -13.30 0.32 -2.31
CA VAL A 238 -13.56 0.05 -3.73
C VAL A 238 -15.02 -0.33 -3.98
N LEU A 239 -15.57 -1.21 -3.14
CA LEU A 239 -16.97 -1.61 -3.27
C LEU A 239 -17.94 -0.47 -2.97
N SER A 240 -17.59 0.42 -2.04
CA SER A 240 -18.38 1.63 -1.75
C SER A 240 -18.38 2.60 -2.94
N MET A 241 -17.20 2.87 -3.52
CA MET A 241 -17.07 3.69 -4.73
C MET A 241 -17.91 3.12 -5.88
N ALA A 242 -17.82 1.81 -6.13
CA ALA A 242 -18.59 1.12 -7.16
C ALA A 242 -20.10 1.21 -6.89
N TYR A 243 -20.53 0.93 -5.66
CA TYR A 243 -21.93 1.01 -5.26
C TYR A 243 -22.51 2.41 -5.47
N MET A 244 -21.78 3.43 -5.00
CA MET A 244 -22.16 4.83 -5.15
C MET A 244 -22.31 5.22 -6.62
N GLY A 245 -21.33 4.86 -7.47
CA GLY A 245 -21.40 5.14 -8.90
C GLY A 245 -22.50 4.38 -9.64
N LEU A 246 -22.73 3.10 -9.30
CA LEU A 246 -23.72 2.26 -9.99
C LEU A 246 -25.17 2.58 -9.59
N THR A 247 -25.39 2.96 -8.33
CA THR A 247 -26.74 3.14 -7.77
C THR A 247 -27.13 4.60 -7.59
N GLY A 248 -26.18 5.50 -7.35
CA GLY A 248 -26.43 6.87 -6.90
C GLY A 248 -26.76 6.99 -5.41
N SER A 249 -26.63 5.92 -4.62
CA SER A 249 -26.90 5.89 -3.17
C SER A 249 -25.61 5.91 -2.36
N SER A 250 -25.64 6.51 -1.16
CA SER A 250 -24.50 6.62 -0.24
C SER A 250 -24.68 5.86 1.08
N ASP A 251 -25.69 4.99 1.19
CA ASP A 251 -25.98 4.20 2.39
C ASP A 251 -24.98 3.04 2.65
N LYS A 252 -24.22 2.64 1.63
CA LYS A 252 -23.12 1.67 1.75
C LYS A 252 -21.78 2.41 1.76
N THR A 253 -21.43 2.97 2.91
CA THR A 253 -20.11 3.57 3.14
C THR A 253 -19.02 2.49 3.24
N PRO A 254 -17.73 2.86 3.17
CA PRO A 254 -16.64 1.90 3.39
C PRO A 254 -16.76 1.19 4.74
N ALA A 255 -17.13 1.90 5.81
CA ALA A 255 -17.39 1.30 7.13
C ALA A 255 -18.55 0.30 7.11
N THR A 256 -19.68 0.63 6.45
CA THR A 256 -20.81 -0.30 6.34
C THR A 256 -20.41 -1.60 5.64
N ILE A 257 -19.59 -1.51 4.58
CA ILE A 257 -19.12 -2.69 3.84
C ILE A 257 -18.07 -3.46 4.65
N ALA A 258 -17.24 -2.78 5.43
CA ALA A 258 -16.31 -3.39 6.37
C ALA A 258 -17.04 -4.29 7.39
N ASP A 259 -18.15 -3.80 7.93
CA ASP A 259 -19.00 -4.55 8.87
C ASP A 259 -19.64 -5.78 8.21
N ILE A 260 -20.11 -5.65 6.96
CA ILE A 260 -20.65 -6.78 6.17
C ILE A 260 -19.56 -7.84 5.96
N ALA A 261 -18.37 -7.43 5.51
CA ALA A 261 -17.24 -8.34 5.27
C ALA A 261 -16.79 -9.03 6.55
N THR A 262 -16.71 -8.31 7.67
CA THR A 262 -16.35 -8.85 8.99
C THR A 262 -17.39 -9.86 9.45
N SER A 263 -18.67 -9.51 9.39
CA SER A 263 -19.78 -10.39 9.80
C SER A 263 -19.86 -11.66 8.97
N ALA A 264 -19.48 -11.59 7.69
CA ALA A 264 -19.43 -12.73 6.78
C ALA A 264 -18.11 -13.53 6.85
N GLY A 265 -17.12 -13.09 7.64
CA GLY A 265 -15.84 -13.78 7.82
C GLY A 265 -14.83 -13.59 6.69
N TYR A 266 -14.96 -12.53 5.89
CA TYR A 266 -14.08 -12.22 4.73
C TYR A 266 -13.15 -11.02 4.94
N ALA A 267 -13.18 -10.39 6.13
CA ALA A 267 -12.21 -9.36 6.53
C ALA A 267 -10.85 -10.00 6.87
N ASN A 268 -10.12 -10.44 5.84
CA ASN A 268 -8.85 -11.14 5.95
C ASN A 268 -8.05 -11.08 4.63
N GLY A 269 -6.83 -11.63 4.66
CA GLY A 269 -5.91 -11.64 3.54
C GLY A 269 -5.10 -10.35 3.42
N ASP A 270 -4.11 -10.36 2.53
CA ASP A 270 -3.10 -9.30 2.45
C ASP A 270 -3.68 -7.93 2.05
N ALA A 271 -4.82 -7.91 1.34
CA ALA A 271 -5.54 -6.72 0.92
C ALA A 271 -6.74 -6.36 1.83
N GLY A 272 -6.89 -7.04 2.98
CA GLY A 272 -7.96 -6.82 3.96
C GLY A 272 -9.35 -7.35 3.59
N LEU A 273 -9.58 -7.68 2.31
CA LEU A 273 -10.80 -8.33 1.83
C LEU A 273 -10.48 -9.53 0.96
N SER A 274 -10.93 -10.71 1.38
CA SER A 274 -10.83 -11.93 0.57
C SER A 274 -11.64 -11.83 -0.72
N SER A 275 -11.08 -12.32 -1.83
CA SER A 275 -11.79 -12.38 -3.11
C SER A 275 -13.06 -13.23 -3.06
N ASP A 276 -13.13 -14.19 -2.15
CA ASP A 276 -14.32 -15.05 -1.99
C ASP A 276 -15.55 -14.25 -1.54
N PHE A 277 -15.37 -13.04 -1.00
CA PHE A 277 -16.46 -12.12 -0.71
C PHE A 277 -17.29 -11.78 -1.96
N PHE A 278 -16.62 -11.60 -3.10
CA PHE A 278 -17.27 -11.21 -4.35
C PHE A 278 -18.22 -12.29 -4.87
N ASP A 279 -17.86 -13.55 -4.67
CA ASP A 279 -18.64 -14.70 -5.11
C ASP A 279 -19.77 -15.06 -4.12
N ASN A 280 -19.59 -14.80 -2.83
CA ASN A 280 -20.48 -15.33 -1.78
C ASN A 280 -21.33 -14.28 -1.04
N THR A 281 -20.93 -13.00 -1.01
CA THR A 281 -21.55 -11.99 -0.11
C THR A 281 -21.81 -10.65 -0.77
N LEU A 282 -21.30 -10.42 -1.99
CA LEU A 282 -21.44 -9.16 -2.71
C LEU A 282 -22.90 -8.65 -2.85
N ALA A 283 -23.87 -9.55 -2.95
CA ALA A 283 -25.29 -9.20 -2.99
C ALA A 283 -25.78 -8.43 -1.74
N GLN A 284 -25.17 -8.63 -0.57
CA GLN A 284 -25.50 -7.87 0.66
C GLN A 284 -25.07 -6.39 0.57
N VAL A 285 -24.07 -6.10 -0.27
CA VAL A 285 -23.70 -4.71 -0.61
C VAL A 285 -24.72 -4.09 -1.57
N GLY A 286 -25.54 -4.90 -2.25
CA GLY A 286 -26.41 -4.46 -3.34
C GLY A 286 -25.71 -4.46 -4.71
N LEU A 287 -24.65 -5.24 -4.85
CA LEU A 287 -23.88 -5.41 -6.08
C LEU A 287 -23.93 -6.86 -6.56
N ALA A 288 -23.68 -7.06 -7.85
CA ALA A 288 -23.38 -8.34 -8.46
C ALA A 288 -22.00 -8.29 -9.13
N GLY A 289 -21.33 -9.43 -9.18
CA GLY A 289 -19.95 -9.54 -9.65
C GLY A 289 -19.81 -10.66 -10.65
N ARG A 290 -19.08 -10.40 -11.74
CA ARG A 290 -18.66 -11.43 -12.69
C ARG A 290 -17.15 -11.50 -12.74
N LYS A 291 -16.59 -12.65 -12.39
CA LYS A 291 -15.14 -12.88 -12.42
C LYS A 291 -14.61 -12.92 -13.85
N TYR A 292 -13.48 -12.26 -14.08
CA TYR A 292 -12.72 -12.32 -15.33
C TYR A 292 -11.27 -12.71 -15.07
N THR A 293 -10.61 -13.29 -16.08
CA THR A 293 -9.16 -13.47 -16.03
C THR A 293 -8.48 -12.10 -16.19
N PRO A 294 -7.58 -11.70 -15.29
CA PRO A 294 -6.88 -10.43 -15.43
C PRO A 294 -6.07 -10.36 -16.73
N SER A 295 -6.31 -9.34 -17.54
CA SER A 295 -5.53 -8.98 -18.73
C SER A 295 -5.96 -7.59 -19.21
N GLY A 296 -5.08 -6.88 -19.91
CA GLY A 296 -5.42 -5.59 -20.53
C GLY A 296 -6.62 -5.70 -21.47
N ASP A 297 -6.66 -6.74 -22.30
CA ASP A 297 -7.75 -6.98 -23.25
C ASP A 297 -9.11 -7.16 -22.56
N ASN A 298 -9.17 -7.94 -21.47
CA ASN A 298 -10.42 -8.10 -20.71
C ASN A 298 -10.82 -6.82 -19.97
N ILE A 299 -9.86 -6.01 -19.51
CA ILE A 299 -10.16 -4.71 -18.91
C ILE A 299 -10.81 -3.82 -19.96
N SER A 300 -10.18 -3.64 -21.12
CA SER A 300 -10.71 -2.82 -22.21
C SER A 300 -12.09 -3.31 -22.66
N LEU A 301 -12.26 -4.62 -22.85
CA LEU A 301 -13.53 -5.23 -23.26
C LEU A 301 -14.67 -4.90 -22.28
N VAL A 302 -14.43 -5.02 -20.97
CA VAL A 302 -15.48 -4.77 -19.97
C VAL A 302 -15.80 -3.26 -19.86
N LEU A 303 -14.79 -2.40 -20.00
CA LEU A 303 -14.99 -0.96 -19.95
C LEU A 303 -15.70 -0.40 -21.18
N GLU A 304 -15.62 -1.06 -22.34
CA GLU A 304 -16.41 -0.71 -23.53
C GLU A 304 -17.93 -0.76 -23.26
N ASP A 305 -18.36 -1.64 -22.37
CA ASP A 305 -19.75 -1.74 -21.91
C ASP A 305 -20.10 -0.74 -20.79
N GLY A 306 -19.15 0.11 -20.37
CA GLY A 306 -19.31 1.08 -19.28
C GLY A 306 -19.37 0.44 -17.88
N VAL A 307 -18.87 -0.79 -17.75
CA VAL A 307 -18.94 -1.57 -16.50
C VAL A 307 -17.65 -1.39 -15.70
N PRO A 308 -17.70 -0.93 -14.43
CA PRO A 308 -16.51 -0.76 -13.62
C PRO A 308 -15.96 -2.10 -13.14
N LEU A 309 -14.66 -2.15 -12.86
CA LEU A 309 -13.95 -3.34 -12.42
C LEU A 309 -13.33 -3.14 -11.04
N ALA A 310 -13.60 -4.06 -10.11
CA ALA A 310 -12.76 -4.22 -8.93
C ALA A 310 -11.59 -5.15 -9.26
N VAL A 311 -10.37 -4.68 -9.00
CA VAL A 311 -9.15 -5.39 -9.34
C VAL A 311 -8.27 -5.51 -8.10
N LEU A 312 -7.86 -6.73 -7.77
CA LEU A 312 -6.82 -6.98 -6.76
C LEU A 312 -5.47 -6.92 -7.44
N VAL A 313 -4.76 -5.81 -7.24
CA VAL A 313 -3.40 -5.62 -7.78
C VAL A 313 -2.35 -6.17 -6.82
N LYS A 314 -1.26 -6.67 -7.39
CA LYS A 314 -0.12 -7.20 -6.63
C LYS A 314 0.68 -6.07 -5.98
N ALA A 315 1.42 -6.44 -4.95
CA ALA A 315 2.44 -5.57 -4.37
C ALA A 315 3.51 -5.19 -5.40
N ASN A 316 3.98 -3.94 -5.32
CA ASN A 316 4.98 -3.32 -6.20
C ASN A 316 4.50 -3.03 -7.63
N THR A 317 3.19 -2.99 -7.85
CA THR A 317 2.60 -2.57 -9.13
C THR A 317 2.23 -1.09 -9.09
N LEU A 318 1.30 -0.73 -8.21
CA LEU A 318 0.87 0.65 -7.98
C LEU A 318 1.47 1.18 -6.68
N THR A 319 1.43 0.37 -5.62
CA THR A 319 1.99 0.68 -4.31
C THR A 319 2.80 -0.51 -3.77
N SER A 320 3.44 -0.36 -2.61
CA SER A 320 4.26 -1.40 -1.98
C SER A 320 3.47 -2.64 -1.55
N TYR A 321 2.14 -2.56 -1.47
CA TYR A 321 1.26 -3.60 -0.93
C TYR A 321 0.23 -4.05 -1.96
N ALA A 322 -0.18 -5.31 -1.87
CA ALA A 322 -1.33 -5.78 -2.62
C ALA A 322 -2.60 -5.12 -2.04
N HIS A 323 -3.47 -4.61 -2.91
CA HIS A 323 -4.67 -3.91 -2.49
C HIS A 323 -5.72 -3.93 -3.62
N TRP A 324 -6.95 -3.59 -3.28
CA TRP A 324 -8.02 -3.45 -4.26
C TRP A 324 -8.05 -2.04 -4.84
N VAL A 325 -8.27 -1.95 -6.15
CA VAL A 325 -8.55 -0.69 -6.87
C VAL A 325 -9.81 -0.81 -7.69
N LEU A 326 -10.43 0.33 -8.00
CA LEU A 326 -11.55 0.43 -8.93
C LEU A 326 -11.06 0.98 -10.27
N VAL A 327 -11.22 0.21 -11.34
CA VAL A 327 -11.04 0.72 -12.70
C VAL A 327 -12.41 1.18 -13.21
N SER A 328 -12.59 2.49 -13.34
CA SER A 328 -13.91 3.12 -13.44
C SER A 328 -14.29 3.56 -14.86
N GLY A 329 -13.33 3.60 -15.78
CA GLY A 329 -13.58 4.01 -17.16
C GLY A 329 -12.32 4.07 -18.01
N THR A 330 -12.52 4.47 -19.27
CA THR A 330 -11.46 4.64 -20.27
C THR A 330 -11.35 6.12 -20.63
N ALA A 331 -10.13 6.64 -20.72
CA ALA A 331 -9.83 7.97 -21.23
C ALA A 331 -9.77 7.99 -22.76
N ASP A 332 -9.76 9.20 -23.35
CA ASP A 332 -9.79 9.38 -24.81
C ASP A 332 -8.63 8.73 -25.57
N ASP A 333 -7.48 8.55 -24.91
CA ASP A 333 -6.28 7.91 -25.46
C ASP A 333 -6.24 6.38 -25.29
N GLY A 334 -7.29 5.79 -24.71
CA GLY A 334 -7.40 4.35 -24.43
C GLY A 334 -6.73 3.91 -23.12
N SER A 335 -6.13 4.82 -22.35
CA SER A 335 -5.73 4.55 -20.97
C SER A 335 -6.95 4.44 -20.05
N VAL A 336 -6.78 3.88 -18.86
CA VAL A 336 -7.88 3.63 -17.90
C VAL A 336 -7.77 4.52 -16.67
N TYR A 337 -8.91 4.96 -16.16
CA TYR A 337 -9.01 5.63 -14.87
C TYR A 337 -8.98 4.60 -13.75
N VAL A 338 -8.08 4.80 -12.78
CA VAL A 338 -7.94 3.96 -11.60
C VAL A 338 -8.25 4.82 -10.38
N ASN A 339 -9.29 4.47 -9.63
CA ASN A 339 -9.55 5.02 -8.30
C ASN A 339 -8.90 4.06 -7.29
N ASP A 340 -7.74 4.46 -6.78
CA ASP A 340 -6.97 3.73 -5.78
C ASP A 340 -7.21 4.36 -4.40
N PRO A 341 -7.88 3.64 -3.47
CA PRO A 341 -8.17 4.18 -2.14
C PRO A 341 -6.94 4.28 -1.24
N THR A 342 -5.80 3.72 -1.68
CA THR A 342 -4.52 3.71 -0.95
C THR A 342 -3.53 4.76 -1.46
N SER A 343 -3.82 5.45 -2.58
CA SER A 343 -2.96 6.51 -3.09
C SER A 343 -3.69 7.56 -3.93
N ALA A 344 -3.59 8.82 -3.49
CA ALA A 344 -4.10 9.96 -4.25
C ALA A 344 -3.26 10.19 -5.52
N THR A 345 -1.95 9.90 -5.46
CA THR A 345 -1.05 10.02 -6.61
C THR A 345 -1.45 9.05 -7.72
N VAL A 346 -1.68 7.77 -7.38
CA VAL A 346 -2.14 6.75 -8.35
C VAL A 346 -3.48 7.15 -8.98
N SER A 347 -4.39 7.71 -8.18
CA SER A 347 -5.70 8.16 -8.63
C SER A 347 -5.68 9.41 -9.51
N SER A 348 -4.60 10.19 -9.46
CA SER A 348 -4.50 11.50 -10.15
C SER A 348 -4.20 11.40 -11.65
N HIS A 349 -3.86 10.21 -12.15
CA HIS A 349 -3.53 10.01 -13.55
C HIS A 349 -4.06 8.66 -14.07
N THR A 350 -4.05 8.51 -15.39
CA THR A 350 -4.51 7.30 -16.05
C THR A 350 -3.37 6.28 -16.21
N TRP A 351 -3.75 5.03 -16.48
CA TRP A 351 -2.83 3.89 -16.58
C TRP A 351 -3.06 3.11 -17.87
N ALA A 352 -2.02 2.47 -18.39
CA ALA A 352 -2.22 1.49 -19.46
C ALA A 352 -2.98 0.28 -18.91
N ALA A 353 -4.02 -0.18 -19.61
CA ALA A 353 -4.81 -1.36 -19.19
C ALA A 353 -3.93 -2.61 -19.03
N SER A 354 -2.87 -2.74 -19.83
CA SER A 354 -1.90 -3.84 -19.73
C SER A 354 -1.10 -3.82 -18.42
N THR A 355 -0.76 -2.64 -17.88
CA THR A 355 -0.10 -2.51 -16.58
C THR A 355 -0.98 -3.09 -15.47
N ILE A 356 -2.25 -2.67 -15.43
CA ILE A 356 -3.20 -3.17 -14.42
C ILE A 356 -3.48 -4.66 -14.60
N GLY A 357 -3.70 -5.10 -15.84
CA GLY A 357 -4.08 -6.48 -16.13
C GLY A 357 -2.96 -7.51 -15.92
N SER A 358 -1.69 -7.15 -16.18
CA SER A 358 -0.56 -8.08 -16.04
C SER A 358 -0.18 -8.36 -14.58
N ASP A 359 -0.40 -7.38 -13.71
CA ASP A 359 -0.04 -7.44 -12.31
C ASP A 359 -1.25 -7.53 -11.36
N ALA A 360 -2.37 -8.04 -11.86
CA ALA A 360 -3.54 -8.34 -11.05
C ALA A 360 -3.65 -9.84 -10.74
N ASP A 361 -4.10 -10.17 -9.53
CA ASP A 361 -4.39 -11.54 -9.11
C ASP A 361 -5.84 -11.92 -9.39
N THR A 362 -6.76 -10.96 -9.29
CA THR A 362 -8.20 -11.20 -9.44
C THR A 362 -8.92 -9.96 -9.95
N MET A 363 -9.96 -10.16 -10.75
CA MET A 363 -10.74 -9.09 -11.36
C MET A 363 -12.23 -9.46 -11.42
N TYR A 364 -13.09 -8.53 -10.99
CA TYR A 364 -14.54 -8.66 -11.06
C TYR A 364 -15.15 -7.45 -11.76
N ALA A 365 -15.97 -7.70 -12.78
CA ALA A 365 -16.87 -6.69 -13.34
C ALA A 365 -18.07 -6.53 -12.39
N LEU A 366 -18.39 -5.28 -12.04
CA LEU A 366 -19.40 -4.96 -11.04
C LEU A 366 -20.64 -4.32 -11.67
N SER A 367 -21.81 -4.77 -11.24
CA SER A 367 -23.09 -4.15 -11.57
C SER A 367 -23.94 -3.97 -10.32
N ALA A 368 -24.94 -3.09 -10.37
CA ALA A 368 -25.98 -3.07 -9.35
C ALA A 368 -26.70 -4.42 -9.33
N ALA A 369 -27.09 -4.92 -8.15
CA ALA A 369 -27.94 -6.09 -8.04
C ALA A 369 -29.36 -5.75 -8.54
N ASP A 370 -30.02 -6.68 -9.23
CA ASP A 370 -31.41 -6.50 -9.67
C ASP A 370 -32.34 -6.39 -8.46
N SER A 371 -33.15 -5.34 -8.40
CA SER A 371 -34.13 -5.11 -7.33
C SER A 371 -35.41 -5.95 -7.48
N SER A 372 -35.42 -6.98 -8.32
CA SER A 372 -36.58 -7.81 -8.66
C SER A 372 -36.85 -8.96 -7.68
N GLY A 373 -36.72 -8.69 -6.38
CA GLY A 373 -36.78 -9.70 -5.33
C GLY A 373 -37.67 -9.38 -4.13
N ASP A 374 -38.66 -8.50 -4.24
CA ASP A 374 -39.70 -8.40 -3.20
C ASP A 374 -41.00 -7.75 -3.73
N ALA A 375 -41.74 -8.50 -4.55
CA ALA A 375 -43.13 -8.19 -4.89
C ALA A 375 -43.88 -9.50 -5.13
N GLY A 376 -44.09 -10.27 -4.07
CA GLY A 376 -44.86 -11.51 -4.18
C GLY A 376 -44.92 -12.31 -2.91
N SER A 377 -45.56 -11.79 -1.87
CA SER A 377 -46.25 -12.57 -0.83
C SER A 377 -47.01 -11.66 0.15
N SER A 378 -48.25 -11.31 -0.19
CA SER A 378 -49.33 -11.19 0.78
C SER A 378 -50.65 -11.14 0.02
N GLU A 379 -51.36 -12.27 0.09
CA GLU A 379 -52.80 -12.39 -0.16
C GLU A 379 -53.63 -11.53 0.79
#